data_AF-A0A5D0ISA0-F1
#
_entry.id   AF-A0A5D0ISA0-F1
#
_cell.length_a   1.000
_cell.length_b   1.000
_cell.length_c   1.000
_cell.angle_alpha   90.00
_cell.angle_beta   90.00
_cell.angle_gamma   90.00
#
_symmetry.space_group_name_H-M   'P 1'
#
loop_
_entity.id
_entity.type
_entity.pdbx_description
1 polymer ?
#
loop_
_entity_poly.entity_id
_entity_poly.type
_entity_poly.pdbx_seq_one_letter_code
_entity_poly.pdbx_strand_id
1 'polypeptide(L)' 'DFVKDAAIDAINEGYNSYTPVDGYADLKDAVITKFKRDNNLTYTPSQIVVSTGAKQALFNVA' A
#
# COMPACT_ATOMS: atom_id res chain seq x y z
N ASP A 1 8.04 16.55 -3.21
CA ASP A 1 7.02 17.43 -2.61
C ASP A 1 5.63 16.81 -2.63
N PHE A 2 5.11 16.36 -3.78
CA PHE A 2 3.77 15.76 -3.89
C PHE A 2 3.39 14.65 -2.88
N VAL A 3 4.36 13.82 -2.42
CA VAL A 3 4.10 12.78 -1.40
C VAL A 3 3.78 13.40 -0.03
N LYS A 4 4.47 14.50 0.33
CA LYS A 4 4.19 15.22 1.58
C LYS A 4 2.83 15.91 1.49
N ASP A 5 2.53 16.50 0.34
CA ASP A 5 1.27 17.18 0.09
C ASP A 5 0.09 16.19 0.18
N ALA A 6 0.19 15.01 -0.45
CA ALA A 6 -0.82 13.96 -0.35
C ALA A 6 -1.07 13.48 1.10
N ALA A 7 -0.03 13.45 1.94
CA ALA A 7 -0.18 13.13 3.35
C ALA A 7 -0.91 14.24 4.13
N ILE A 8 -0.66 15.51 3.80
CA ILE A 8 -1.38 16.66 4.38
C ILE A 8 -2.85 16.65 3.93
N ASP A 9 -3.11 16.37 2.66
CA ASP A 9 -4.46 16.27 2.12
C ASP A 9 -5.26 15.14 2.80
N ALA A 10 -4.65 13.96 2.97
CA ALA A 10 -5.28 12.87 3.71
C ALA A 10 -5.65 13.26 5.16
N ILE A 11 -4.82 14.09 5.83
CA ILE A 11 -5.14 14.63 7.15
C ILE A 11 -6.35 15.58 7.06
N ASN A 12 -6.37 16.50 6.10
CA ASN A 12 -7.44 17.47 5.90
C ASN A 12 -8.78 16.81 5.54
N GLU A 13 -8.73 15.71 4.78
CA GLU A 13 -9.89 14.91 4.38
C GLU A 13 -10.37 13.93 5.45
N GLY A 14 -9.66 13.83 6.58
CA GLY A 14 -10.06 13.00 7.70
C GLY A 14 -9.78 11.50 7.52
N TYR A 15 -8.77 11.13 6.71
CA TYR A 15 -8.27 9.75 6.62
C TYR A 15 -7.53 9.34 7.91
N ASN A 16 -8.29 9.11 8.99
CA ASN A 16 -7.77 8.82 10.34
C ASN A 16 -8.41 7.60 11.01
N SER A 17 -9.36 6.96 10.33
CA SER A 17 -9.98 5.71 10.81
C SER A 17 -9.09 4.50 10.51
N TYR A 18 -9.39 3.37 11.16
CA TYR A 18 -8.69 2.13 10.88
C TYR A 18 -8.78 1.75 9.41
N THR A 19 -7.62 1.40 8.84
CA THR A 19 -7.52 0.87 7.50
C THR A 19 -7.97 -0.59 7.47
N PRO A 20 -8.28 -1.16 6.30
CA PRO A 20 -8.32 -2.61 6.14
C PRO A 20 -7.00 -3.24 6.60
N VAL A 21 -7.06 -4.45 7.16
CA VAL A 21 -5.90 -5.13 7.78
C VAL A 21 -4.77 -5.35 6.77
N ASP A 22 -5.12 -5.62 5.51
CA ASP A 22 -4.19 -5.89 4.42
C ASP A 22 -3.87 -4.65 3.55
N GLY A 23 -4.40 -3.47 3.93
CA GLY A 23 -4.16 -2.19 3.28
C GLY A 23 -5.35 -1.67 2.45
N TYR A 24 -5.32 -0.38 2.13
CA TYR A 24 -6.33 0.24 1.25
C TYR A 24 -6.26 -0.32 -0.18
N ALA A 25 -7.43 -0.44 -0.82
CA ALA A 25 -7.55 -1.06 -2.15
C ALA A 25 -6.76 -0.32 -3.24
N ASP A 26 -6.82 1.01 -3.23
CA ASP A 26 -6.10 1.90 -4.15
C ASP A 26 -4.57 1.75 -4.03
N LEU A 27 -4.05 1.64 -2.80
CA LEU A 27 -2.64 1.38 -2.55
C LEU A 27 -2.22 0.00 -3.08
N LYS A 28 -3.06 -1.02 -2.91
CA LYS A 28 -2.80 -2.37 -3.44
C LYS A 28 -2.76 -2.36 -4.97
N ASP A 29 -3.70 -1.68 -5.62
CA ASP A 29 -3.72 -1.53 -7.09
C ASP A 29 -2.50 -0.76 -7.61
N ALA A 30 -2.05 0.27 -6.91
CA ALA A 30 -0.83 1.00 -7.23
C ALA A 30 0.42 0.09 -7.14
N VAL A 31 0.48 -0.78 -6.13
CA VAL A 31 1.56 -1.78 -5.99
C VAL A 31 1.52 -2.81 -7.10
N ILE A 32 0.35 -3.34 -7.47
CA ILE A 32 0.19 -4.27 -8.61
C ILE A 32 0.67 -3.61 -9.91
N THR A 33 0.24 -2.38 -10.16
CA THR A 33 0.64 -1.60 -11.34
C THR A 33 2.16 -1.41 -11.38
N LYS A 34 2.77 -1.08 -10.24
CA LYS A 34 4.22 -0.94 -10.08
C LYS A 34 4.95 -2.25 -10.38
N PHE A 35 4.48 -3.39 -9.85
CA PHE A 35 5.08 -4.70 -10.13
C PHE A 35 4.97 -5.09 -11.61
N LYS A 36 3.85 -4.78 -12.26
CA LYS A 36 3.70 -5.05 -13.69
C LYS A 36 4.63 -4.17 -14.52
N ARG A 37 4.69 -2.87 -14.23
CA ARG A 37 5.51 -1.89 -14.95
C ARG A 37 7.01 -2.16 -14.79
N ASP A 38 7.47 -2.37 -13.56
CA ASP A 38 8.91 -2.37 -13.24
C ASP A 38 9.51 -3.79 -13.25
N ASN A 39 8.68 -4.82 -13.04
CA ASN A 39 9.13 -6.19 -12.84
C ASN A 39 8.46 -7.21 -13.78
N ASN A 40 7.51 -6.78 -14.63
CA ASN A 40 6.69 -7.64 -15.48
C ASN A 40 5.93 -8.74 -14.70
N LEU A 41 5.68 -8.52 -13.41
CA LEU A 41 4.93 -9.44 -12.55
C LEU A 41 3.46 -9.04 -12.52
N THR A 42 2.57 -10.03 -12.58
CA THR A 42 1.11 -9.81 -12.51
C THR A 42 0.60 -10.43 -11.21
N TYR A 43 -0.10 -9.62 -10.41
CA TYR A 43 -0.68 -10.02 -9.13
C TYR A 43 -2.15 -9.60 -9.05
N THR A 44 -2.93 -10.31 -8.24
CA THR A 44 -4.29 -9.92 -7.85
C THR A 44 -4.25 -9.14 -6.52
N PRO A 45 -5.31 -8.37 -6.18
CA PRO A 45 -5.38 -7.70 -4.88
C PRO A 45 -5.23 -8.68 -3.70
N SER A 46 -5.74 -9.90 -3.79
CA SER A 46 -5.58 -10.93 -2.76
C SER A 46 -4.15 -11.43 -2.55
N GLN A 47 -3.22 -11.12 -3.46
CA GLN A 47 -1.81 -11.49 -3.38
C GLN A 47 -0.91 -10.36 -2.85
N ILE A 48 -1.50 -9.21 -2.48
CA ILE A 48 -0.77 -8.06 -1.93
C ILE A 48 -1.18 -7.83 -0.48
N VAL A 49 -0.21 -7.57 0.38
CA VAL A 49 -0.42 -7.14 1.78
C VAL A 49 0.46 -5.92 2.05
N VAL A 50 -0.12 -4.90 2.68
CA VAL A 50 0.61 -3.72 3.15
C VAL A 50 0.94 -3.90 4.62
N SER A 51 2.18 -3.63 5.00
CA SER A 51 2.67 -3.73 6.38
C SER A 51 3.36 -2.43 6.82
N THR A 52 3.63 -2.31 8.12
CA THR A 52 4.42 -1.22 8.72
C THR A 52 5.91 -1.43 8.40
N GLY A 53 6.26 -1.27 7.14
CA GLY A 53 7.59 -1.48 6.59
C GLY A 53 7.93 -2.95 6.31
N ALA A 54 9.02 -3.16 5.56
CA ALA A 54 9.43 -4.47 5.06
C ALA A 54 9.81 -5.47 6.17
N LYS A 55 10.27 -4.98 7.33
CA LYS A 55 10.63 -5.84 8.46
C LYS A 55 9.43 -6.66 8.95
N GLN A 56 8.26 -6.03 9.08
CA GLN A 56 7.04 -6.73 9.49
C GLN A 56 6.59 -7.72 8.42
N ALA A 57 6.66 -7.35 7.13
CA ALA A 57 6.31 -8.27 6.05
C ALA A 57 7.13 -9.57 6.10
N LEU A 58 8.45 -9.45 6.31
CA LEU A 58 9.33 -10.62 6.45
C LEU A 58 9.02 -11.42 7.72
N PHE A 59 8.82 -10.75 8.85
CA PHE A 59 8.51 -11.40 10.12
C PHE A 59 7.20 -12.22 10.06
N ASN A 60 6.18 -11.73 9.35
CA ASN A 60 4.89 -12.41 9.24
C ASN A 60 4.91 -13.66 8.33
N VAL A 61 5.93 -13.81 7.49
CA VAL A 61 6.09 -14.95 6.56
C VAL A 61 7.05 -16.01 7.14
N ALA A 62 7.84 -15.65 8.16
CA ALA A 62 8.83 -16.51 8.79
C ALA A 62 8.22 -17.62 9.65
#